data_AF-A0A944XSE0-F1
#
_entry.id   AF-A0A944XSE0-F1
#
_cell.length_a   1.000
_cell.length_b   1.000
_cell.length_c   1.000
_cell.angle_alpha   90.00
_cell.angle_beta   90.00
_cell.angle_gamma   90.00
#
_symmetry.space_group_name_H-M   'P 1'
#
loop_
_entity.id
_entity.type
_entity.pdbx_description
1 polymer ?
#
loop_
_entity_poly.entity_id
_entity_poly.type
_entity_poly.pdbx_seq_one_letter_code
_entity_poly.pdbx_strand_id
1 'polypeptide(L)'
;MHDPAVKHTLSIFERTYNNLPPFVPEEISGDMGRNLASVQSNYGISLVDLENIMIGLGKHLWPYIQAFEEIYRVYEETLAEKLLEQKASHNVRKKYGIFKDMGGSFRELYHGSVHDMFDHDERKELGSLLVDLKSDIRKHAMHAAMSHDRETYDKKIEKYGEMISEINEVIDDLHVFANEQEHEDFAQDVRDRARAIEHSLVFLGPKMGMEEIRGSREYYEGKKEERKMRV
;
A
#
# COMPACT_ATOMS: atom_id res chain seq x y z
N MET A 1 14.76 22.23 -11.06
CA MET A 1 14.54 20.78 -11.23
C MET A 1 14.36 20.21 -9.83
N HIS A 2 13.29 19.44 -9.56
CA HIS A 2 13.06 18.90 -8.22
C HIS A 2 14.22 17.99 -7.77
N ASP A 3 14.46 17.99 -6.45
CA ASP A 3 15.32 17.04 -5.77
C ASP A 3 14.91 15.57 -6.11
N PRO A 4 15.86 14.63 -6.22
CA PRO A 4 15.54 13.23 -6.53
C PRO A 4 14.51 12.59 -5.61
N ALA A 5 14.54 12.89 -4.30
CA ALA A 5 13.58 12.36 -3.35
C ALA A 5 12.17 12.91 -3.61
N VAL A 6 12.06 14.22 -3.86
CA VAL A 6 10.79 14.87 -4.21
C VAL A 6 10.20 14.28 -5.49
N LYS A 7 11.02 14.00 -6.52
CA LYS A 7 10.56 13.34 -7.75
C LYS A 7 10.03 11.94 -7.52
N HIS A 8 10.71 11.17 -6.66
CA HIS A 8 10.29 9.82 -6.32
C HIS A 8 8.93 9.84 -5.63
N THR A 9 8.78 10.66 -4.58
CA THR A 9 7.53 10.84 -3.84
C THR A 9 6.40 11.34 -4.75
N LEU A 10 6.69 12.28 -5.65
CA LEU A 10 5.71 12.76 -6.63
C LEU A 10 5.23 11.66 -7.58
N SER A 11 6.13 10.76 -7.99
CA SER A 11 5.80 9.60 -8.83
C SER A 11 4.89 8.61 -8.09
N ILE A 12 5.06 8.44 -6.77
CA ILE A 12 4.14 7.66 -5.94
C ILE A 12 2.78 8.35 -5.91
N PHE A 13 2.72 9.66 -5.68
CA PHE A 13 1.46 10.39 -5.63
C PHE A 13 0.69 10.30 -6.96
N GLU A 14 1.37 10.50 -8.08
CA GLU A 14 0.79 10.36 -9.42
C GLU A 14 0.25 8.94 -9.67
N ARG A 15 1.02 7.91 -9.30
CA ARG A 15 0.58 6.52 -9.45
C ARG A 15 -0.64 6.22 -8.61
N THR A 16 -0.71 6.73 -7.38
CA THR A 16 -1.88 6.55 -6.51
C THR A 16 -3.11 7.22 -7.11
N TYR A 17 -2.98 8.44 -7.63
CA TYR A 17 -4.09 9.15 -8.28
C TYR A 17 -4.57 8.48 -9.58
N ASN A 18 -3.65 7.98 -10.40
CA ASN A 18 -4.01 7.29 -11.65
C ASN A 18 -4.63 5.89 -11.40
N ASN A 19 -4.53 5.37 -10.18
CA ASN A 19 -5.00 4.04 -9.81
C ASN A 19 -5.98 4.08 -8.63
N LEU A 20 -6.85 5.09 -8.58
CA LEU A 20 -7.87 5.17 -7.54
C LEU A 20 -8.82 3.95 -7.59
N PRO A 21 -9.20 3.39 -6.43
CA PRO A 21 -10.28 2.42 -6.34
C PRO A 21 -11.63 2.96 -6.83
N PRO A 22 -12.58 2.09 -7.19
CA PRO A 22 -13.93 2.53 -7.52
C PRO A 22 -14.64 3.17 -6.32
N PHE A 23 -15.59 4.07 -6.58
CA PHE A 23 -16.42 4.74 -5.58
C PHE A 23 -15.71 5.61 -4.54
N VAL A 24 -14.45 5.97 -4.78
CA VAL A 24 -13.83 7.10 -4.08
C VAL A 24 -14.67 8.36 -4.36
N PRO A 25 -15.12 9.09 -3.32
CA PRO A 25 -15.87 10.33 -3.48
C PRO A 25 -15.20 11.35 -4.40
N GLU A 26 -16.00 12.10 -5.16
CA GLU A 26 -15.52 13.16 -6.06
C GLU A 26 -14.77 14.26 -5.31
N GLU A 27 -15.15 14.52 -4.06
CA GLU A 27 -14.48 15.46 -3.18
C GLU A 27 -13.02 15.04 -2.95
N ILE A 28 -12.78 13.79 -2.53
CA ILE A 28 -11.45 13.24 -2.26
C ILE A 28 -10.62 13.19 -3.55
N SER A 29 -11.18 12.64 -4.64
CA SER A 29 -10.46 12.52 -5.91
C SER A 29 -10.17 13.89 -6.54
N GLY A 30 -11.09 14.84 -6.42
CA GLY A 30 -10.91 16.23 -6.86
C GLY A 30 -9.84 16.96 -6.05
N ASP A 31 -9.81 16.79 -4.73
CA ASP A 31 -8.77 17.33 -3.86
C ASP A 31 -7.39 16.75 -4.21
N MET A 32 -7.29 15.45 -4.43
CA MET A 32 -6.05 14.81 -4.87
C MET A 32 -5.56 15.37 -6.20
N GLY A 33 -6.44 15.51 -7.20
CA GLY A 33 -6.09 16.07 -8.51
C GLY A 33 -5.60 17.51 -8.43
N ARG A 34 -6.26 18.36 -7.63
CA ARG A 34 -5.84 19.76 -7.39
C ARG A 34 -4.47 19.84 -6.73
N ASN A 35 -4.24 19.04 -5.69
CA ASN A 35 -2.97 19.00 -4.98
C ASN A 35 -1.84 18.48 -5.87
N LEU A 36 -2.08 17.42 -6.65
CA LEU A 36 -1.09 16.89 -7.59
C LEU A 36 -0.66 17.94 -8.62
N ALA A 37 -1.62 18.64 -9.23
CA ALA A 37 -1.33 19.71 -10.20
C ALA A 37 -0.55 20.89 -9.58
N SER A 38 -0.92 21.26 -8.35
CA SER A 38 -0.23 22.32 -7.59
C SER A 38 1.22 21.94 -7.29
N VAL A 39 1.45 20.73 -6.79
CA VAL A 39 2.79 20.21 -6.46
C VAL A 39 3.66 20.08 -7.71
N GLN A 40 3.13 19.56 -8.81
CA GLN A 40 3.84 19.44 -10.09
C GLN A 40 4.31 20.79 -10.64
N SER A 41 3.58 21.86 -10.33
CA SER A 41 3.90 23.22 -10.77
C SER A 41 4.80 23.97 -9.79
N ASN A 42 4.93 23.49 -8.54
CA ASN A 42 5.68 24.15 -7.48
C ASN A 42 7.08 23.55 -7.28
N TYR A 43 8.07 24.07 -8.01
CA TYR A 43 9.47 23.63 -7.90
C TYR A 43 10.15 23.91 -6.55
N GLY A 44 9.52 24.70 -5.67
CA GLY A 44 10.03 25.04 -4.34
C GLY A 44 9.46 24.17 -3.21
N ILE A 45 8.59 23.20 -3.51
CA ILE A 45 8.01 22.33 -2.47
C ILE A 45 9.09 21.49 -1.78
N SER A 46 9.06 21.47 -0.45
CA SER A 46 9.93 20.60 0.33
C SER A 46 9.40 19.16 0.31
N LEU A 47 10.28 18.18 0.56
CA LEU A 47 9.86 16.78 0.68
C LEU A 47 8.82 16.61 1.79
N VAL A 48 9.05 17.23 2.94
CA VAL A 48 8.17 17.13 4.12
C VAL A 48 6.77 17.68 3.81
N ASP A 49 6.68 18.80 3.10
CA ASP A 49 5.39 19.38 2.71
C ASP A 49 4.62 18.45 1.75
N LEU A 50 5.32 17.85 0.80
CA LEU A 50 4.73 16.88 -0.12
C LEU A 50 4.24 15.63 0.63
N GLU A 51 5.04 15.08 1.53
CA GLU A 51 4.64 13.94 2.36
C GLU A 51 3.42 14.27 3.22
N ASN A 52 3.38 15.47 3.83
CA ASN A 52 2.24 15.92 4.64
C ASN A 52 0.94 16.01 3.81
N ILE A 53 1.02 16.53 2.59
CA ILE A 53 -0.11 16.56 1.66
C ILE A 53 -0.58 15.13 1.35
N MET A 54 0.36 14.23 1.04
CA MET A 54 0.04 12.83 0.75
C MET A 54 -0.58 12.12 1.95
N ILE A 55 -0.07 12.33 3.17
CA ILE A 55 -0.59 11.74 4.42
C ILE A 55 -2.02 12.23 4.67
N GLY A 56 -2.27 13.54 4.57
CA GLY A 56 -3.60 14.10 4.79
C GLY A 56 -4.64 13.51 3.85
N LEU A 57 -4.34 13.48 2.55
CA LEU A 57 -5.25 12.90 1.54
C LEU A 57 -5.35 11.38 1.66
N GLY A 58 -4.23 10.73 1.94
CA GLY A 58 -4.15 9.28 1.97
C GLY A 58 -4.89 8.66 3.14
N LYS A 59 -5.01 9.34 4.30
CA LYS A 59 -5.91 8.91 5.39
C LYS A 59 -7.36 8.75 4.93
N HIS A 60 -7.86 9.67 4.11
CA HIS A 60 -9.22 9.58 3.55
C HIS A 60 -9.35 8.51 2.46
N LEU A 61 -8.30 8.27 1.70
CA LEU A 61 -8.29 7.28 0.62
C LEU A 61 -8.07 5.84 1.13
N TRP A 62 -7.38 5.68 2.27
CA TRP A 62 -6.92 4.40 2.79
C TRP A 62 -8.01 3.33 2.88
N PRO A 63 -9.23 3.62 3.40
CA PRO A 63 -10.29 2.61 3.48
C PRO A 63 -10.66 2.00 2.13
N TYR A 64 -10.74 2.83 1.10
CA TYR A 64 -11.07 2.40 -0.27
C TYR A 64 -9.96 1.53 -0.87
N ILE A 65 -8.70 1.89 -0.61
CA ILE A 65 -7.53 1.12 -1.05
C ILE A 65 -7.55 -0.26 -0.38
N GLN A 66 -7.68 -0.32 0.95
CA GLN A 66 -7.66 -1.61 1.66
C GLN A 66 -8.82 -2.50 1.25
N ALA A 67 -10.03 -1.94 1.14
CA ALA A 67 -11.19 -2.66 0.66
C ALA A 67 -10.96 -3.23 -0.73
N PHE A 68 -10.36 -2.45 -1.64
CA PHE A 68 -10.15 -2.87 -3.02
C PHE A 68 -9.04 -3.90 -3.13
N GLU A 69 -7.96 -3.76 -2.35
CA GLU A 69 -6.88 -4.74 -2.29
C GLU A 69 -7.37 -6.13 -1.85
N GLU A 70 -8.32 -6.20 -0.92
CA GLU A 70 -8.92 -7.49 -0.53
C GLU A 70 -9.74 -8.12 -1.67
N ILE A 71 -10.55 -7.33 -2.39
CA ILE A 71 -11.29 -7.82 -3.56
C ILE A 71 -10.31 -8.26 -4.66
N TYR A 72 -9.30 -7.43 -4.95
CA TYR A 72 -8.26 -7.72 -5.93
C TYR A 72 -7.54 -9.03 -5.63
N ARG A 73 -7.18 -9.30 -4.36
CA ARG A 73 -6.51 -10.55 -3.97
C ARG A 73 -7.33 -11.79 -4.25
N VAL A 74 -8.64 -11.74 -4.01
CA VAL A 74 -9.54 -12.87 -4.32
C VAL A 74 -9.51 -13.19 -5.81
N TYR A 75 -9.51 -12.17 -6.67
CA TYR A 75 -9.43 -12.35 -8.12
C TYR A 75 -8.02 -12.71 -8.60
N GLU A 76 -6.97 -12.22 -7.95
CA GLU A 76 -5.60 -12.63 -8.23
C GLU A 76 -5.43 -14.13 -8.00
N GLU A 77 -5.92 -14.65 -6.88
CA GLU A 77 -5.84 -16.09 -6.57
C GLU A 77 -6.68 -16.96 -7.51
N THR A 78 -7.84 -16.48 -7.97
CA THR A 78 -8.79 -17.30 -8.75
C THR A 78 -8.64 -17.17 -10.26
N LEU A 79 -8.09 -16.07 -10.78
CA LEU A 79 -7.98 -15.79 -12.21
C LEU A 79 -6.54 -15.84 -12.73
N ALA A 80 -5.53 -15.58 -11.92
CA ALA A 80 -4.17 -15.44 -12.42
C ALA A 80 -3.67 -16.70 -13.14
N GLU A 81 -3.93 -17.88 -12.58
CA GLU A 81 -3.55 -19.15 -13.20
C GLU A 81 -4.27 -19.39 -14.53
N LYS A 82 -5.58 -19.15 -14.57
CA LYS A 82 -6.39 -19.36 -15.79
C LYS A 82 -5.93 -18.43 -16.90
N LEU A 83 -5.68 -17.17 -16.58
CA LEU A 83 -5.23 -16.19 -17.55
C LEU A 83 -3.80 -16.49 -18.02
N LEU A 84 -2.92 -16.98 -17.12
CA LEU A 84 -1.58 -17.45 -17.48
C LEU A 84 -1.68 -18.61 -18.49
N GLU A 85 -2.50 -19.63 -18.21
CA GLU A 85 -2.70 -20.78 -19.09
C GLU A 85 -3.33 -20.43 -20.46
N GLN A 86 -4.07 -19.32 -20.53
CA GLN A 86 -4.69 -18.85 -21.77
C GLN A 86 -3.74 -18.03 -22.63
N LYS A 87 -2.92 -17.18 -22.01
CA LYS A 87 -2.11 -16.19 -22.72
C LYS A 87 -0.65 -16.57 -22.92
N ALA A 88 -0.10 -17.43 -22.05
CA ALA A 88 1.29 -17.86 -22.18
C ALA A 88 1.51 -18.74 -23.41
N SER A 89 2.72 -18.67 -23.96
CA SER A 89 3.18 -19.54 -25.02
C SER A 89 3.17 -21.01 -24.58
N HIS A 90 3.22 -21.93 -25.54
CA HIS A 90 3.24 -23.35 -25.24
C HIS A 90 4.40 -23.75 -24.31
N ASN A 91 5.58 -23.15 -24.50
CA ASN A 91 6.77 -23.46 -23.72
C ASN A 91 6.64 -22.98 -22.26
N VAL A 92 6.21 -21.73 -22.07
CA VAL A 92 5.98 -21.17 -20.74
C VAL A 92 4.91 -21.96 -19.98
N ARG A 93 3.81 -22.34 -20.64
CA ARG A 93 2.76 -23.17 -20.02
C ARG A 93 3.25 -24.54 -19.61
N LYS A 94 4.05 -25.19 -20.46
CA LYS A 94 4.63 -26.49 -20.15
C LYS A 94 5.54 -26.43 -18.93
N LYS A 95 6.42 -25.41 -18.85
CA LYS A 95 7.31 -25.22 -17.70
C LYS A 95 6.57 -24.82 -16.43
N TYR A 96 5.52 -24.01 -16.56
CA TYR A 96 4.64 -23.69 -15.44
C TYR A 96 3.91 -24.94 -14.92
N GLY A 97 3.44 -25.83 -15.81
CA GLY A 97 2.86 -27.10 -15.42
C GLY A 97 3.81 -27.97 -14.59
N ILE A 98 5.07 -28.10 -15.04
CA ILE A 98 6.10 -28.82 -14.28
C ILE A 98 6.34 -28.17 -12.91
N PHE A 99 6.40 -26.83 -12.86
CA PHE A 99 6.56 -26.10 -11.61
C PHE A 99 5.39 -26.34 -10.65
N LYS A 100 4.16 -26.36 -11.16
CA LYS A 100 2.96 -26.65 -10.39
C LYS A 100 2.92 -28.09 -9.87
N ASP A 101 3.35 -29.06 -10.68
CA ASP A 101 3.46 -30.46 -10.27
C ASP A 101 4.49 -30.66 -9.13
N MET A 102 5.47 -29.76 -9.02
CA MET A 102 6.45 -29.72 -7.91
C MET A 102 5.92 -29.01 -6.66
N GLY A 103 4.64 -28.60 -6.64
CA GLY A 103 4.01 -27.87 -5.53
C GLY A 103 4.14 -26.35 -5.62
N GLY A 104 4.63 -25.83 -6.74
CA GLY A 104 4.76 -24.40 -6.98
C GLY A 104 3.42 -23.69 -7.17
N SER A 105 3.35 -22.43 -6.73
CA SER A 105 2.18 -21.56 -6.86
C SER A 105 2.43 -20.39 -7.80
N PHE A 106 1.37 -19.85 -8.41
CA PHE A 106 1.46 -18.61 -9.20
C PHE A 106 2.14 -17.48 -8.44
N ARG A 107 1.90 -17.38 -7.12
CA ARG A 107 2.49 -16.35 -6.28
C ARG A 107 4.02 -16.47 -6.25
N GLU A 108 4.57 -17.67 -6.14
CA GLU A 108 6.02 -17.88 -6.16
C GLU A 108 6.63 -17.58 -7.53
N LEU A 109 5.93 -17.94 -8.61
CA LEU A 109 6.31 -17.52 -9.97
C LEU A 109 6.39 -15.99 -10.06
N TYR A 110 5.36 -15.30 -9.57
CA TYR A 110 5.26 -13.84 -9.60
C TYR A 110 6.40 -13.15 -8.83
N HIS A 111 6.83 -13.71 -7.69
CA HIS A 111 7.93 -13.16 -6.90
C HIS A 111 9.32 -13.53 -7.45
N GLY A 112 9.39 -14.31 -8.54
CA GLY A 112 10.65 -14.64 -9.22
C GLY A 112 11.41 -15.82 -8.61
N SER A 113 10.77 -16.61 -7.74
CA SER A 113 11.41 -17.74 -7.03
C SER A 113 11.91 -18.84 -7.97
N VAL A 114 11.46 -18.87 -9.22
CA VAL A 114 11.78 -19.91 -10.21
C VAL A 114 12.36 -19.39 -11.52
N HIS A 115 13.06 -18.25 -11.47
CA HIS A 115 13.69 -17.67 -12.65
C HIS A 115 14.57 -18.67 -13.40
N ASP A 116 15.30 -19.55 -12.71
CA ASP A 116 16.20 -20.55 -13.30
C ASP A 116 15.51 -21.62 -14.16
N MET A 117 14.20 -21.82 -14.01
CA MET A 117 13.46 -22.76 -14.87
C MET A 117 13.22 -22.21 -16.28
N PHE A 118 13.26 -20.88 -16.44
CA PHE A 118 12.95 -20.19 -17.69
C PHE A 118 14.21 -19.64 -18.32
N ASP A 119 14.33 -19.78 -19.65
CA ASP A 119 15.41 -19.16 -20.40
C ASP A 119 15.20 -17.65 -20.58
N HIS A 120 16.14 -16.98 -21.24
CA HIS A 120 16.09 -15.53 -21.42
C HIS A 120 14.81 -15.06 -22.13
N ASP A 121 14.39 -15.76 -23.18
CA ASP A 121 13.26 -15.33 -24.01
C ASP A 121 11.93 -15.61 -23.30
N GLU A 122 11.84 -16.75 -22.61
CA GLU A 122 10.71 -17.08 -21.75
C GLU A 122 10.59 -16.14 -20.55
N ARG A 123 11.70 -15.71 -19.93
CA ARG A 123 11.69 -14.69 -18.87
C ARG A 123 11.18 -13.35 -19.37
N LYS A 124 11.57 -12.96 -20.59
CA LYS A 124 11.08 -11.73 -21.23
C LYS A 124 9.58 -11.82 -21.51
N GLU A 125 9.11 -12.95 -22.03
CA GLU A 125 7.69 -13.22 -22.23
C GLU A 125 6.92 -13.14 -20.91
N LEU A 126 7.39 -13.86 -19.88
CA LEU A 126 6.80 -13.86 -18.55
C LEU A 126 6.73 -12.45 -17.95
N GLY A 127 7.80 -11.66 -18.08
CA GLY A 127 7.80 -10.28 -17.59
C GLY A 127 6.68 -9.43 -18.19
N SER A 128 6.50 -9.48 -19.51
CA SER A 128 5.39 -8.79 -20.18
C SER A 128 4.03 -9.37 -19.76
N LEU A 129 3.93 -10.69 -19.74
CA LEU A 129 2.69 -11.39 -19.42
C LEU A 129 2.21 -11.09 -18.00
N LEU A 130 3.08 -11.11 -17.00
CA LEU A 130 2.71 -10.82 -15.60
C LEU A 130 2.18 -9.39 -15.44
N VAL A 131 2.71 -8.41 -16.20
CA VAL A 131 2.19 -7.04 -16.22
C VAL A 131 0.78 -7.00 -16.82
N ASP A 132 0.57 -7.66 -17.95
CA ASP A 132 -0.74 -7.73 -18.61
C ASP A 132 -1.78 -8.44 -17.74
N LEU A 133 -1.39 -9.54 -17.09
CA LEU A 133 -2.23 -10.27 -16.15
C LEU A 133 -2.68 -9.38 -14.99
N LYS A 134 -1.75 -8.61 -14.38
CA LYS A 134 -2.11 -7.68 -13.32
C LYS A 134 -3.09 -6.62 -13.76
N SER A 135 -2.88 -6.03 -14.93
CA SER A 135 -3.82 -5.07 -15.52
C SER A 135 -5.22 -5.68 -15.66
N ASP A 136 -5.31 -6.90 -16.19
CA ASP A 136 -6.60 -7.54 -16.46
C ASP A 136 -7.32 -7.99 -15.19
N ILE A 137 -6.60 -8.58 -14.23
CA ILE A 137 -7.14 -8.94 -12.91
C ILE A 137 -7.65 -7.68 -12.21
N ARG A 138 -6.88 -6.59 -12.24
CA ARG A 138 -7.30 -5.32 -11.65
C ARG A 138 -8.58 -4.79 -12.28
N LYS A 139 -8.67 -4.76 -13.62
CA LYS A 139 -9.89 -4.35 -14.34
C LYS A 139 -11.09 -5.23 -13.96
N HIS A 140 -10.88 -6.54 -13.88
CA HIS A 140 -11.91 -7.47 -13.46
C HIS A 140 -12.37 -7.18 -12.02
N ALA A 141 -11.45 -7.01 -11.09
CA ALA A 141 -11.74 -6.67 -9.69
C ALA A 141 -12.49 -5.33 -9.58
N MET A 142 -12.14 -4.32 -10.39
CA MET A 142 -12.89 -3.05 -10.45
C MET A 142 -14.33 -3.29 -10.91
N HIS A 143 -14.53 -4.04 -11.99
CA HIS A 143 -15.87 -4.36 -12.45
C HIS A 143 -16.69 -5.15 -11.43
N ALA A 144 -16.06 -6.12 -10.76
CA ALA A 144 -16.69 -6.92 -9.71
C ALA A 144 -17.12 -6.05 -8.52
N ALA A 145 -16.24 -5.18 -8.02
CA ALA A 145 -16.55 -4.23 -6.96
C ALA A 145 -17.68 -3.25 -7.33
N MET A 146 -17.84 -2.95 -8.62
CA MET A 146 -18.92 -2.11 -9.15
C MET A 146 -20.21 -2.86 -9.47
N SER A 147 -20.22 -4.19 -9.37
CA SER A 147 -21.36 -5.02 -9.75
C SER A 147 -21.69 -6.04 -8.66
N HIS A 148 -21.33 -7.31 -8.84
CA HIS A 148 -21.77 -8.40 -7.98
C HIS A 148 -21.09 -8.46 -6.61
N ASP A 149 -19.92 -7.84 -6.43
CA ASP A 149 -19.23 -7.74 -5.13
C ASP A 149 -19.48 -6.40 -4.42
N ARG A 150 -20.40 -5.58 -4.92
CA ARG A 150 -20.65 -4.22 -4.43
C ARG A 150 -20.93 -4.16 -2.93
N GLU A 151 -21.84 -5.00 -2.44
CA GLU A 151 -22.22 -5.02 -1.03
C GLU A 151 -21.03 -5.42 -0.13
N THR A 152 -20.24 -6.39 -0.58
CA THR A 152 -19.02 -6.82 0.12
C THR A 152 -17.98 -5.70 0.13
N TYR A 153 -17.85 -4.96 -0.97
CA TYR A 153 -16.93 -3.83 -1.08
C TYR A 153 -17.31 -2.69 -0.13
N ASP A 154 -18.59 -2.31 -0.09
CA ASP A 154 -19.09 -1.26 0.81
C ASP A 154 -18.87 -1.61 2.29
N LYS A 155 -19.20 -2.84 2.70
CA LYS A 155 -18.95 -3.32 4.07
C LYS A 155 -17.46 -3.27 4.44
N LYS A 156 -16.57 -3.55 3.49
CA LYS A 156 -15.12 -3.43 3.72
C LYS A 156 -14.70 -1.98 3.86
N ILE A 157 -15.24 -1.07 3.04
CA ILE A 157 -14.95 0.37 3.17
C ILE A 157 -15.35 0.86 4.56
N GLU A 158 -16.55 0.51 5.04
CA GLU A 158 -17.01 0.87 6.39
C GLU A 158 -16.08 0.31 7.48
N LYS A 159 -15.78 -0.99 7.42
CA LYS A 159 -14.83 -1.63 8.35
C LYS A 159 -13.47 -0.92 8.37
N TYR A 160 -12.91 -0.58 7.21
CA TYR A 160 -11.62 0.11 7.18
C TYR A 160 -11.73 1.59 7.57
N GLY A 161 -12.92 2.19 7.45
CA GLY A 161 -13.26 3.50 8.00
C GLY A 161 -13.19 3.52 9.53
N GLU A 162 -13.67 2.47 10.19
CA GLU A 162 -13.52 2.29 11.63
C GLU A 162 -12.05 2.09 12.00
N MET A 163 -11.33 1.24 11.26
CA MET A 163 -9.91 0.98 11.51
C MET A 163 -9.03 2.23 11.35
N ILE A 164 -9.26 3.07 10.33
CA ILE A 164 -8.47 4.30 10.16
C ILE A 164 -8.73 5.30 11.29
N SER A 165 -9.96 5.31 11.84
CA SER A 165 -10.29 6.14 13.01
C SER A 165 -9.47 5.70 14.22
N GLU A 166 -9.40 4.39 14.48
CA GLU A 166 -8.57 3.82 15.55
C GLU A 166 -7.07 4.09 15.33
N ILE A 167 -6.56 3.98 14.09
CA ILE A 167 -5.17 4.30 13.77
C ILE A 167 -4.87 5.77 14.07
N ASN A 168 -5.79 6.69 13.75
CA ASN A 168 -5.62 8.11 14.03
C ASN A 168 -5.61 8.39 15.55
N GLU A 169 -6.47 7.72 16.32
CA GLU A 169 -6.45 7.81 17.79
C GLU A 169 -5.08 7.39 18.35
N VAL A 170 -4.49 6.30 17.84
CA VAL A 170 -3.16 5.86 18.25
C VAL A 170 -2.08 6.89 17.88
N ILE A 171 -2.14 7.50 16.69
CA ILE A 171 -1.20 8.54 16.27
C ILE A 171 -1.30 9.75 17.20
N ASP A 172 -2.52 10.19 17.51
CA ASP A 172 -2.77 11.32 18.40
C ASP A 172 -2.27 11.03 19.83
N ASP A 173 -2.53 9.83 20.34
CA ASP A 173 -2.02 9.35 21.63
C ASP A 173 -0.49 9.38 21.69
N LEU A 174 0.19 8.96 20.62
CA LEU A 174 1.65 9.03 20.54
C LEU A 174 2.14 10.48 20.54
N HIS A 175 1.46 11.39 19.85
CA HIS A 175 1.80 12.82 19.88
C HIS A 175 1.60 13.44 21.27
N VAL A 176 0.50 13.12 21.95
CA VAL A 176 0.26 13.55 23.35
C VAL A 176 1.36 13.01 24.25
N PHE A 177 1.63 11.70 24.18
CA PHE A 177 2.66 11.06 24.98
C PHE A 177 4.04 11.68 24.74
N ALA A 178 4.41 11.96 23.49
CA ALA A 178 5.68 12.61 23.16
C ALA A 178 5.82 14.00 23.79
N ASN A 179 4.75 14.79 23.81
CA ASN A 179 4.76 16.14 24.37
C ASN A 179 4.84 16.17 25.90
N GLU A 180 4.47 15.08 26.57
CA GLU A 180 4.61 14.91 28.02
C GLU A 180 6.02 14.47 28.46
N GLN A 181 6.90 14.12 27.52
CA GLN A 181 8.25 13.64 27.87
C GLN A 181 9.20 14.82 28.13
N GLU A 182 9.97 14.71 29.20
CA GLU A 182 10.99 15.72 29.55
C GLU A 182 12.26 15.61 28.68
N HIS A 183 12.52 14.43 28.14
CA HIS A 183 13.71 14.11 27.35
C HIS A 183 13.39 14.21 25.85
N GLU A 184 13.96 15.20 25.17
CA GLU A 184 13.68 15.49 23.75
C GLU A 184 14.08 14.33 22.82
N ASP A 185 15.15 13.60 23.12
CA ASP A 185 15.56 12.41 22.35
C ASP A 185 14.48 11.31 22.41
N PHE A 186 13.83 11.14 23.56
CA PHE A 186 12.73 10.20 23.71
C PHE A 186 11.46 10.68 23.03
N ALA A 187 11.13 11.96 23.20
CA ALA A 187 10.00 12.58 22.54
C ALA A 187 10.11 12.44 21.01
N GLN A 188 11.32 12.62 20.46
CA GLN A 188 11.58 12.46 19.04
C GLN A 188 11.40 11.00 18.57
N ASP A 189 11.89 9.99 19.31
CA ASP A 189 11.66 8.56 18.98
C ASP A 189 10.15 8.24 18.89
N VAL A 190 9.35 8.79 19.81
CA VAL A 190 7.88 8.61 19.78
C VAL A 190 7.25 9.32 18.56
N ARG A 191 7.67 10.55 18.25
CA ARG A 191 7.18 11.29 17.06
C ARG A 191 7.56 10.59 15.76
N ASP A 192 8.77 10.04 15.69
CA ASP A 192 9.24 9.26 14.54
C ASP A 192 8.40 7.98 14.36
N ARG A 193 7.96 7.35 15.46
CA ARG A 193 7.00 6.24 15.38
C ARG A 193 5.66 6.67 14.81
N ALA A 194 5.07 7.77 15.32
CA ALA A 194 3.82 8.30 14.79
C ALA A 194 3.94 8.57 13.30
N ARG A 195 5.06 9.19 12.87
CA ARG A 195 5.36 9.47 11.47
C ARG A 195 5.51 8.20 10.63
N ALA A 196 6.14 7.15 11.16
CA ALA A 196 6.27 5.87 10.48
C ALA A 196 4.90 5.21 10.22
N ILE A 197 3.97 5.31 11.19
CA ILE A 197 2.59 4.85 11.03
C ILE A 197 1.93 5.63 9.90
N GLU A 198 2.00 6.96 9.90
CA GLU A 198 1.45 7.79 8.83
C GLU A 198 2.00 7.42 7.44
N HIS A 199 3.32 7.25 7.33
CA HIS A 199 3.98 6.86 6.08
C HIS A 199 3.51 5.49 5.57
N SER A 200 3.23 4.55 6.49
CA SER A 200 2.72 3.21 6.14
C SER A 200 1.35 3.25 5.46
N LEU A 201 0.54 4.27 5.75
CA LEU A 201 -0.81 4.43 5.18
C LEU A 201 -0.76 4.90 3.72
N VAL A 202 0.32 5.57 3.30
CA VAL A 202 0.37 6.31 2.04
C VAL A 202 1.49 5.87 1.09
N PHE A 203 1.97 4.63 1.25
CA PHE A 203 3.03 4.02 0.43
C PHE A 203 4.39 4.74 0.49
N LEU A 204 4.61 5.58 1.50
CA LEU A 204 5.88 6.25 1.75
C LEU A 204 6.78 5.45 2.70
N GLY A 205 6.21 4.49 3.41
CA GLY A 205 6.89 3.61 4.34
C GLY A 205 6.48 2.15 4.18
N PRO A 206 7.13 1.24 4.94
CA PRO A 206 6.74 -0.16 5.00
C PRO A 206 5.31 -0.31 5.52
N LYS A 207 4.58 -1.33 5.05
CA LYS A 207 3.26 -1.66 5.59
C LYS A 207 3.40 -2.12 7.04
N MET A 208 2.59 -1.54 7.92
CA MET A 208 2.54 -1.91 9.34
C MET A 208 1.28 -2.73 9.62
N GLY A 209 1.41 -3.72 10.50
CA GLY A 209 0.28 -4.54 10.95
C GLY A 209 -0.56 -3.78 11.99
N MET A 210 -1.86 -4.07 12.07
CA MET A 210 -2.73 -3.40 13.03
C MET A 210 -2.33 -3.69 14.49
N GLU A 211 -1.88 -4.91 14.79
CA GLU A 211 -1.36 -5.29 16.11
C GLU A 211 -0.11 -4.47 16.48
N GLU A 212 0.78 -4.27 15.52
CA GLU A 212 1.98 -3.45 15.68
C GLU A 212 1.63 -1.97 15.95
N ILE A 213 0.61 -1.45 15.25
CA ILE A 213 0.14 -0.07 15.46
C ILE A 213 -0.44 0.07 16.87
N ARG A 214 -1.40 -0.79 17.25
CA ARG A 214 -2.05 -0.79 18.58
C ARG A 214 -1.05 -0.92 19.73
N GLY A 215 -0.08 -1.82 19.59
CA GLY A 215 0.94 -2.05 20.62
C GLY A 215 1.96 -0.91 20.76
N SER A 216 1.93 0.12 19.91
CA SER A 216 2.93 1.19 19.93
C SER A 216 2.91 1.96 21.24
N ARG A 217 1.73 2.27 21.80
CA ARG A 217 1.63 3.01 23.07
C ARG A 217 2.22 2.24 24.24
N GLU A 218 1.77 1.01 24.43
CA GLU A 218 2.24 0.12 25.51
C GLU A 218 3.77 -0.10 25.44
N TYR A 219 4.30 -0.23 24.22
CA TYR A 219 5.74 -0.35 24.01
C TYR A 219 6.52 0.88 24.53
N TYR A 220 6.05 2.10 24.24
CA TYR A 220 6.72 3.31 24.71
C TYR A 220 6.52 3.58 26.21
N GLU A 221 5.38 3.18 26.77
CA GLU A 221 5.18 3.17 28.22
C GLU A 221 6.17 2.23 28.92
N GLY A 222 6.36 1.01 28.41
CA GLY A 222 7.37 0.07 28.91
C GLY A 222 8.79 0.63 28.84
N LYS A 223 9.17 1.23 27.69
CA LYS A 223 10.46 1.91 27.53
C LYS A 223 10.67 3.04 28.54
N LYS A 224 9.63 3.82 28.84
CA LYS A 224 9.69 4.92 29.82
C LYS A 224 10.01 4.40 31.21
N GLU A 225 9.35 3.34 31.65
CA GLU A 225 9.61 2.71 32.95
C GLU A 225 11.01 2.08 33.03
N GLU A 226 11.47 1.42 31.95
CA GLU A 226 12.85 0.90 31.88
C GLU A 226 13.89 2.02 32.01
N ARG A 227 13.66 3.18 31.39
CA ARG A 227 14.58 4.32 31.50
C ARG A 227 14.62 4.85 32.93
N LYS A 228 13.49 4.96 33.62
CA LYS A 228 13.45 5.36 35.04
C LYS A 228 14.22 4.42 35.95
N MET A 229 14.21 3.11 35.68
CA MET A 229 14.94 2.12 36.47
C MET A 229 16.46 2.11 36.24
N ARG A 230 16.96 2.74 35.16
CA ARG A 230 18.38 2.82 34.83
C ARG A 230 19.06 4.11 35.30
N VAL A 231 18.27 5.09 35.76
CA VAL A 231 18.73 6.36 36.35
C VAL A 231 18.77 6.21 37.87
#